data_AF-A0A7W1IWR8-F1
#
_entry.id   AF-A0A7W1IWR8-F1
#
_cell.length_a   1.000
_cell.length_b   1.000
_cell.length_c   1.000
_cell.angle_alpha   90.00
_cell.angle_beta   90.00
_cell.angle_gamma   90.00
#
_symmetry.space_group_name_H-M   'P 1'
#
loop_
_entity.id
_entity.type
_entity.pdbx_description
1 polymer ?
#
loop_
_entity_poly.entity_id
_entity_poly.type
_entity_poly.pdbx_seq_one_letter_code
_entity_poly.pdbx_strand_id
1 'polypeptide(L)'
;MKTILLSFIFVFSAVNTFSAVRTWDGGGANGNWSTAANWVGDVAPVAGDNLVFPATAAQFSTINNLSTFTFSSLTIEGGNYTIGGNTLNLTNGLTVNGGTQALNTLVVIANSQTFRAAQNSTVTIGILFIASGFPNPFTLTLDGEGIFGIGIITGTGSLTKNGLGAALIAAAGSYNGAVTLNNGILVVDATIPNSTVTINGGSIGGEFGFSGFGGT
;
A
#
# COMPACT_ATOMS: atom_id res chain seq x y z
N MET A 1 -49.71 46.07 -2.36
CA MET A 1 -49.49 44.65 -2.66
C MET A 1 -48.16 44.26 -2.00
N LYS A 2 -48.17 43.41 -0.97
CA LYS A 2 -46.95 42.97 -0.25
C LYS A 2 -46.57 41.60 -0.78
N THR A 3 -45.46 41.53 -1.51
CA THR A 3 -44.88 40.26 -2.01
C THR A 3 -44.19 39.56 -0.84
N ILE A 4 -44.69 38.39 -0.44
CA ILE A 4 -44.04 37.53 0.55
C ILE A 4 -43.07 36.63 -0.22
N LEU A 5 -41.77 36.75 0.07
CA LEU A 5 -40.74 35.88 -0.47
C LEU A 5 -40.63 34.63 0.41
N LEU A 6 -40.89 33.46 -0.17
CA LEU A 6 -40.77 32.16 0.50
C LEU A 6 -39.33 31.64 0.32
N SER A 7 -38.50 31.72 1.36
CA SER A 7 -37.16 31.10 1.35
C SER A 7 -37.26 29.60 1.59
N PHE A 8 -36.86 28.80 0.59
CA PHE A 8 -36.61 27.37 0.76
C PHE A 8 -35.22 27.16 1.38
N ILE A 9 -35.18 26.63 2.60
CA ILE A 9 -33.94 26.15 3.22
C ILE A 9 -33.67 24.73 2.70
N PHE A 10 -32.67 24.57 1.84
CA PHE A 10 -32.11 23.26 1.51
C PHE A 10 -31.20 22.82 2.65
N VAL A 11 -31.65 21.86 3.45
CA VAL A 11 -30.80 21.18 4.43
C VAL A 11 -29.95 20.15 3.67
N PHE A 12 -28.68 20.47 3.43
CA PHE A 12 -27.69 19.47 3.02
C PHE A 12 -27.32 18.63 4.23
N SER A 13 -27.88 17.43 4.34
CA SER A 13 -27.39 16.42 5.27
C SER A 13 -25.97 16.03 4.84
N ALA A 14 -24.96 16.32 5.66
CA ALA A 14 -23.65 15.74 5.47
C ALA A 14 -23.76 14.23 5.68
N VAL A 15 -23.71 13.46 4.60
CA VAL A 15 -23.48 12.01 4.69
C VAL A 15 -22.05 11.81 5.16
N ASN A 16 -21.89 11.48 6.44
CA ASN A 16 -20.62 10.97 6.93
C ASN A 16 -20.40 9.61 6.26
N THR A 17 -19.50 9.53 5.28
CA THR A 17 -19.08 8.24 4.73
C THR A 17 -18.16 7.59 5.75
N PHE A 18 -18.72 6.72 6.59
CA PHE A 18 -17.91 5.84 7.42
C PHE A 18 -17.18 4.86 6.50
N SER A 19 -15.87 4.72 6.72
CA SER A 19 -15.06 3.68 6.10
C SER A 19 -15.61 2.31 6.52
N ALA A 20 -16.25 1.57 5.60
CA ALA A 20 -16.74 0.23 5.89
C ALA A 20 -15.58 -0.78 5.78
N VAL A 21 -15.71 -1.93 6.45
CA VAL A 21 -14.83 -3.07 6.20
C VAL A 21 -15.46 -3.92 5.11
N ARG A 22 -14.70 -4.18 4.05
CA ARG A 22 -15.08 -5.07 2.95
C ARG A 22 -14.16 -6.26 2.98
N THR A 23 -14.73 -7.43 3.21
CA THR A 23 -13.97 -8.68 3.30
C THR A 23 -14.16 -9.47 2.01
N TRP A 24 -13.06 -9.77 1.33
CA TRP A 24 -13.05 -10.64 0.17
C TRP A 24 -13.36 -12.06 0.59
N ASP A 25 -14.32 -12.71 -0.07
CA ASP A 25 -14.58 -14.15 0.08
C ASP A 25 -14.33 -14.93 -1.22
N GLY A 26 -14.28 -14.25 -2.37
CA GLY A 26 -14.13 -14.86 -3.67
C GLY A 26 -15.28 -15.79 -4.05
N GLY A 27 -16.50 -15.53 -3.56
CA GLY A 27 -17.67 -16.36 -3.82
C GLY A 27 -18.27 -16.26 -5.24
N GLY A 28 -17.87 -15.26 -6.02
CA GLY A 28 -18.38 -15.00 -7.36
C GLY A 28 -17.72 -15.84 -8.45
N ALA A 29 -18.30 -15.83 -9.65
CA ALA A 29 -17.82 -16.63 -10.79
C ALA A 29 -16.51 -16.10 -11.43
N ASN A 30 -15.93 -15.01 -10.92
CA ASN A 30 -14.71 -14.38 -11.43
C ASN A 30 -13.96 -13.69 -10.28
N GLY A 31 -12.74 -13.21 -10.52
CA GLY A 31 -11.91 -12.54 -9.51
C GLY A 31 -12.05 -11.01 -9.44
N ASN A 32 -13.09 -10.40 -10.00
CA ASN A 32 -13.22 -8.94 -10.09
C ASN A 32 -13.73 -8.31 -8.79
N TRP A 33 -13.10 -7.22 -8.37
CA TRP A 33 -13.51 -6.46 -7.18
C TRP A 33 -14.88 -5.78 -7.33
N SER A 34 -15.33 -5.47 -8.56
CA SER A 34 -16.66 -4.91 -8.82
C SER A 34 -17.80 -5.95 -8.72
N THR A 35 -17.48 -7.25 -8.69
CA THR A 35 -18.49 -8.30 -8.57
C THR A 35 -18.85 -8.46 -7.10
N ALA A 36 -20.06 -8.03 -6.76
CA ALA A 36 -20.56 -7.99 -5.39
C ALA A 36 -20.44 -9.35 -4.66
N ALA A 37 -20.72 -10.45 -5.36
CA ALA A 37 -20.63 -11.82 -4.84
C ALA A 37 -19.21 -12.30 -4.46
N ASN A 38 -18.17 -11.50 -4.70
CA ASN A 38 -16.81 -11.79 -4.22
C ASN A 38 -16.50 -11.17 -2.85
N TRP A 39 -17.47 -10.49 -2.26
CA TRP A 39 -17.34 -9.80 -1.00
C TRP A 39 -18.42 -10.27 -0.04
N VAL A 40 -18.02 -10.46 1.22
CA VAL A 40 -18.94 -10.86 2.28
C VAL A 40 -20.13 -9.91 2.34
N GLY A 41 -21.33 -10.49 2.30
CA GLY A 41 -22.59 -9.75 2.30
C GLY A 41 -23.02 -9.26 0.92
N ASP A 42 -22.36 -9.69 -0.15
CA ASP A 42 -22.66 -9.37 -1.54
C ASP A 42 -22.66 -7.85 -1.81
N VAL A 43 -21.64 -7.15 -1.28
CA VAL A 43 -21.47 -5.70 -1.48
C VAL A 43 -20.04 -5.38 -1.89
N ALA A 44 -19.88 -4.89 -3.13
CA ALA A 44 -18.59 -4.45 -3.63
C ALA A 44 -18.07 -3.19 -2.88
N PRO A 45 -16.74 -3.01 -2.77
CA PRO A 45 -16.16 -1.84 -2.13
C PRO A 45 -16.43 -0.54 -2.85
N VAL A 46 -16.44 0.53 -2.06
CA VAL A 46 -16.44 1.91 -2.55
C VAL A 46 -15.20 2.66 -2.05
N ALA A 47 -14.97 3.87 -2.56
CA ALA A 47 -13.90 4.74 -2.08
C ALA A 47 -13.99 4.96 -0.57
N GLY A 48 -12.84 4.89 0.11
CA GLY A 48 -12.70 5.07 1.55
C GLY A 48 -12.82 3.79 2.36
N ASP A 49 -13.29 2.67 1.79
CA ASP A 49 -13.42 1.40 2.52
C ASP A 49 -12.05 0.82 2.97
N ASN A 50 -12.07 0.02 4.03
CA ASN A 50 -10.97 -0.86 4.42
C ASN A 50 -11.19 -2.22 3.77
N LEU A 51 -10.18 -2.73 3.07
CA LEU A 51 -10.26 -4.01 2.39
C LEU A 51 -9.55 -5.09 3.22
N VAL A 52 -10.20 -6.23 3.39
CA VAL A 52 -9.67 -7.39 4.11
C VAL A 52 -9.67 -8.61 3.19
N PHE A 53 -8.52 -9.24 3.04
CA PHE A 53 -8.30 -10.45 2.26
C PHE A 53 -7.93 -11.59 3.22
N PRO A 54 -8.88 -12.45 3.60
CA PRO A 54 -8.67 -13.46 4.62
C PRO A 54 -7.85 -14.64 4.09
N ALA A 55 -7.23 -15.42 4.97
CA ALA A 55 -6.50 -16.63 4.57
C ALA A 55 -7.42 -17.74 4.02
N THR A 56 -8.74 -17.62 4.19
CA THR A 56 -9.74 -18.65 3.90
C THR A 56 -10.64 -18.34 2.70
N ALA A 57 -10.33 -17.31 1.90
CA ALA A 57 -11.14 -17.00 0.72
C ALA A 57 -11.11 -18.15 -0.29
N ALA A 58 -12.17 -18.27 -1.10
CA ALA A 58 -12.27 -19.27 -2.16
C ALA A 58 -11.32 -18.98 -3.34
N GLN A 59 -10.91 -17.72 -3.51
CA GLN A 59 -10.06 -17.27 -4.61
C GLN A 59 -8.96 -16.34 -4.12
N PHE A 60 -7.73 -16.58 -4.57
CA PHE A 60 -6.54 -15.77 -4.25
C PHE A 60 -6.04 -14.92 -5.42
N SER A 61 -6.45 -15.22 -6.66
CA SER A 61 -6.17 -14.36 -7.81
C SER A 61 -7.31 -13.36 -7.97
N THR A 62 -7.04 -12.08 -7.76
CA THR A 62 -8.06 -11.03 -7.75
C THR A 62 -7.66 -9.85 -8.63
N ILE A 63 -8.63 -9.17 -9.19
CA ILE A 63 -8.44 -8.05 -10.11
C ILE A 63 -9.19 -6.85 -9.57
N ASN A 64 -8.45 -5.82 -9.16
CA ASN A 64 -9.04 -4.52 -8.90
C ASN A 64 -9.48 -3.90 -10.23
N ASN A 65 -10.76 -4.05 -10.56
CA ASN A 65 -11.36 -3.43 -11.74
C ASN A 65 -12.31 -2.27 -11.38
N LEU A 66 -12.24 -1.79 -10.14
CA LEU A 66 -12.99 -0.61 -9.71
C LEU A 66 -12.38 0.65 -10.33
N SER A 67 -13.14 1.74 -10.38
CA SER A 67 -12.58 3.05 -10.77
C SER A 67 -11.42 3.44 -9.84
N THR A 68 -10.70 4.52 -10.14
CA THR A 68 -9.55 4.99 -9.35
C THR A 68 -9.98 5.50 -7.97
N PHE A 69 -10.35 4.57 -7.09
CA PHE A 69 -10.69 4.79 -5.71
C PHE A 69 -9.43 4.91 -4.87
N THR A 70 -9.56 5.69 -3.81
CA THR A 70 -8.65 5.67 -2.67
C THR A 70 -9.29 4.84 -1.59
N PHE A 71 -8.62 3.76 -1.20
CA PHE A 71 -9.04 2.92 -0.07
C PHE A 71 -8.35 3.40 1.19
N SER A 72 -9.00 3.18 2.33
CA SER A 72 -8.40 3.51 3.63
C SER A 72 -7.22 2.59 3.89
N SER A 73 -7.43 1.28 3.95
CA SER A 73 -6.37 0.30 4.21
C SER A 73 -6.56 -0.98 3.41
N LEU A 74 -5.49 -1.75 3.30
CA LEU A 74 -5.50 -3.12 2.79
C LEU A 74 -4.92 -4.05 3.86
N THR A 75 -5.69 -5.05 4.28
CA THR A 75 -5.22 -6.11 5.19
C THR A 75 -5.28 -7.45 4.47
N ILE A 76 -4.17 -8.18 4.46
CA ILE A 76 -4.08 -9.55 3.95
C ILE A 76 -3.72 -10.46 5.11
N GLU A 77 -4.64 -11.34 5.51
CA GLU A 77 -4.47 -12.15 6.72
C GLU A 77 -3.61 -13.39 6.50
N GLY A 78 -3.45 -13.83 5.25
CA GLY A 78 -2.67 -14.99 4.86
C GLY A 78 -3.00 -15.46 3.44
N GLY A 79 -2.65 -16.70 3.11
CA GLY A 79 -2.84 -17.26 1.76
C GLY A 79 -1.77 -16.79 0.78
N ASN A 80 -2.06 -16.88 -0.52
CA ASN A 80 -1.13 -16.49 -1.59
C ASN A 80 -1.82 -15.59 -2.63
N TYR A 81 -2.21 -14.38 -2.21
CA TYR A 81 -2.93 -13.46 -3.07
C TYR A 81 -2.07 -12.92 -4.19
N THR A 82 -2.62 -12.94 -5.41
CA THR A 82 -2.12 -12.17 -6.55
C THR A 82 -3.17 -11.12 -6.89
N ILE A 83 -2.85 -9.85 -6.61
CA ILE A 83 -3.73 -8.70 -6.84
C ILE A 83 -3.20 -7.94 -8.05
N GLY A 84 -3.97 -7.93 -9.13
CA GLY A 84 -3.69 -7.14 -10.34
C GLY A 84 -4.74 -6.08 -10.62
N GLY A 85 -4.68 -5.48 -11.80
CA GLY A 85 -5.67 -4.51 -12.29
C GLY A 85 -5.28 -3.06 -12.06
N ASN A 86 -6.26 -2.24 -11.74
CA ASN A 86 -6.13 -0.79 -11.57
C ASN A 86 -5.29 -0.42 -10.34
N THR A 87 -4.81 0.83 -10.32
CA THR A 87 -3.98 1.42 -9.25
C THR A 87 -4.62 1.25 -7.87
N LEU A 88 -3.81 0.90 -6.89
CA LEU A 88 -4.17 0.73 -5.49
C LEU A 88 -3.69 1.97 -4.71
N ASN A 89 -4.59 2.93 -4.48
CA ASN A 89 -4.30 4.12 -3.68
C ASN A 89 -4.68 3.86 -2.21
N LEU A 90 -3.74 4.05 -1.29
CA LEU A 90 -3.92 3.80 0.15
C LEU A 90 -3.63 5.04 1.00
N THR A 91 -4.38 5.22 2.10
CA THR A 91 -4.21 6.32 3.06
C THR A 91 -3.94 5.87 4.50
N ASN A 92 -4.05 4.58 4.80
CA ASN A 92 -3.86 4.04 6.14
C ASN A 92 -3.16 2.66 6.10
N GLY A 93 -2.32 2.46 5.10
CA GLY A 93 -1.33 1.40 5.08
C GLY A 93 -1.80 0.07 4.50
N LEU A 94 -0.84 -0.84 4.50
CA LEU A 94 -0.96 -2.25 4.13
C LEU A 94 -0.52 -3.07 5.34
N THR A 95 -1.33 -4.04 5.74
CA THR A 95 -0.93 -5.04 6.74
C THR A 95 -0.98 -6.43 6.12
N VAL A 96 0.12 -7.17 6.16
CA VAL A 96 0.19 -8.57 5.75
C VAL A 96 0.59 -9.42 6.95
N ASN A 97 -0.29 -10.35 7.35
CA ASN A 97 -0.11 -11.17 8.55
C ASN A 97 0.45 -12.57 8.27
N GLY A 98 0.55 -12.99 7.00
CA GLY A 98 1.18 -14.24 6.61
C GLY A 98 1.22 -14.46 5.10
N GLY A 99 1.93 -15.51 4.67
CA GLY A 99 1.90 -16.02 3.29
C GLY A 99 2.70 -15.19 2.28
N THR A 100 2.54 -15.50 1.00
CA THR A 100 3.25 -14.81 -0.10
C THR A 100 2.29 -14.02 -0.96
N GLN A 101 2.36 -12.70 -0.89
CA GLN A 101 1.43 -11.79 -1.55
C GLN A 101 2.12 -11.06 -2.70
N ALA A 102 1.47 -11.02 -3.85
CA ALA A 102 1.93 -10.28 -5.03
C ALA A 102 0.93 -9.18 -5.39
N LEU A 103 1.34 -7.92 -5.22
CA LEU A 103 0.64 -6.74 -5.70
C LEU A 103 1.18 -6.36 -7.09
N ASN A 104 0.62 -6.98 -8.12
CA ASN A 104 0.96 -6.78 -9.54
C ASN A 104 0.19 -5.59 -10.14
N THR A 105 0.17 -4.47 -9.41
CA THR A 105 -0.42 -3.20 -9.82
C THR A 105 0.45 -2.05 -9.32
N LEU A 106 0.17 -0.83 -9.76
CA LEU A 106 0.73 0.37 -9.16
C LEU A 106 0.13 0.58 -7.77
N VAL A 107 0.98 0.63 -6.75
CA VAL A 107 0.60 1.03 -5.40
C VAL A 107 1.02 2.47 -5.16
N VAL A 108 0.06 3.32 -4.79
CA VAL A 108 0.27 4.74 -4.48
C VAL A 108 -0.04 4.98 -3.02
N ILE A 109 0.88 5.66 -2.33
CA ILE A 109 0.60 6.20 -0.99
C ILE A 109 0.25 7.69 -1.06
N ALA A 110 -0.92 8.05 -0.52
CA ALA A 110 -1.46 9.40 -0.60
C ALA A 110 -1.26 10.25 0.68
N ASN A 111 -0.60 9.68 1.68
CA ASN A 111 -0.14 10.31 2.91
C ASN A 111 0.98 9.47 3.55
N SER A 112 1.59 9.98 4.61
CA SER A 112 2.54 9.20 5.41
C SER A 112 1.82 8.03 6.09
N GLN A 113 2.33 6.82 5.89
CA GLN A 113 1.70 5.60 6.37
C GLN A 113 2.72 4.46 6.52
N THR A 114 2.27 3.35 7.13
CA THR A 114 3.10 2.18 7.37
C THR A 114 2.58 0.99 6.57
N PHE A 115 3.48 0.31 5.87
CA PHE A 115 3.26 -1.04 5.38
C PHE A 115 3.95 -2.01 6.32
N ARG A 116 3.19 -2.95 6.87
CA ARG A 116 3.68 -3.93 7.85
C ARG A 116 3.57 -5.34 7.29
N ALA A 117 4.67 -6.08 7.31
CA ALA A 117 4.69 -7.51 7.01
C ALA A 117 5.08 -8.29 8.27
N ALA A 118 4.21 -9.19 8.73
CA ALA A 118 4.48 -10.05 9.89
C ALA A 118 5.54 -11.11 9.55
N GLN A 119 6.01 -11.82 10.59
CA GLN A 119 6.89 -12.98 10.41
C GLN A 119 6.27 -13.97 9.41
N ASN A 120 7.12 -14.61 8.59
CA ASN A 120 6.71 -15.55 7.53
C ASN A 120 5.77 -14.95 6.47
N SER A 121 5.77 -13.61 6.32
CA SER A 121 5.10 -12.91 5.24
C SER A 121 6.10 -12.44 4.20
N THR A 122 5.79 -12.63 2.92
CA THR A 122 6.50 -12.01 1.80
C THR A 122 5.52 -11.17 1.00
N VAL A 123 5.86 -9.92 0.74
CA VAL A 123 5.04 -8.98 -0.05
C VAL A 123 5.86 -8.49 -1.23
N THR A 124 5.47 -8.84 -2.44
CA THR A 124 6.03 -8.25 -3.66
C THR A 124 5.11 -7.18 -4.19
N ILE A 125 5.66 -6.01 -4.53
CA ILE A 125 4.95 -4.88 -5.10
C ILE A 125 5.59 -4.60 -6.45
N GLY A 126 4.80 -4.67 -7.52
CA GLY A 126 5.31 -4.44 -8.89
C GLY A 126 5.86 -3.03 -9.04
N ILE A 127 5.03 -2.01 -8.77
CA ILE A 127 5.43 -0.61 -8.81
C ILE A 127 4.91 0.10 -7.56
N LEU A 128 5.81 0.82 -6.87
CA LEU A 128 5.50 1.62 -5.71
C LEU A 128 5.77 3.09 -6.01
N PHE A 129 4.75 3.94 -5.92
CA PHE A 129 4.86 5.39 -6.04
C PHE A 129 4.63 6.06 -4.69
N ILE A 130 5.68 6.74 -4.21
CA ILE A 130 5.62 7.54 -2.99
C ILE A 130 5.47 9.02 -3.39
N ALA A 131 4.24 9.53 -3.29
CA ALA A 131 3.93 10.90 -3.67
C ALA A 131 4.63 11.93 -2.77
N SER A 132 4.90 13.12 -3.31
CA SER A 132 5.25 14.28 -2.48
C SER A 132 4.05 14.69 -1.64
N GLY A 133 4.27 14.90 -0.35
CA GLY A 133 3.34 15.64 0.48
C GLY A 133 3.64 17.14 0.46
N PHE A 134 2.67 17.93 0.90
CA PHE A 134 2.84 19.36 1.19
C PHE A 134 2.33 19.64 2.61
N PRO A 135 3.05 20.42 3.45
CA PRO A 135 4.33 21.09 3.18
C PRO A 135 5.56 20.18 3.28
N ASN A 136 5.40 18.97 3.81
CA ASN A 136 6.47 17.99 3.99
C ASN A 136 6.25 16.77 3.09
N PRO A 137 7.31 16.13 2.59
CA PRO A 137 7.18 14.88 1.84
C PRO A 137 6.43 13.82 2.64
N PHE A 138 5.59 13.01 1.98
CA PHE A 138 5.04 11.83 2.62
C PHE A 138 6.14 10.83 2.91
N THR A 139 5.99 10.07 3.98
CA THR A 139 6.91 9.00 4.34
C THR A 139 6.19 7.66 4.32
N LEU A 140 6.65 6.73 3.48
CA LEU A 140 6.32 5.32 3.64
C LEU A 140 7.25 4.71 4.69
N THR A 141 6.68 4.04 5.68
CA THR A 141 7.44 3.18 6.59
C THR A 141 7.20 1.72 6.23
N LEU A 142 8.24 0.97 5.90
CA LEU A 142 8.22 -0.49 5.84
C LEU A 142 8.60 -1.03 7.22
N ASP A 143 7.74 -1.86 7.81
CA ASP A 143 7.92 -2.37 9.17
C ASP A 143 7.55 -3.86 9.30
N GLY A 144 7.91 -4.44 10.44
CA GLY A 144 7.66 -5.84 10.79
C GLY A 144 8.85 -6.77 10.53
N GLU A 145 8.60 -8.07 10.65
CA GLU A 145 9.60 -9.14 10.56
C GLU A 145 9.59 -9.86 9.20
N GLY A 146 8.63 -9.54 8.34
CA GLY A 146 8.49 -10.12 7.01
C GLY A 146 9.40 -9.48 5.95
N ILE A 147 9.13 -9.83 4.70
CA ILE A 147 9.92 -9.41 3.55
C ILE A 147 9.08 -8.50 2.65
N PHE A 148 9.66 -7.38 2.21
CA PHE A 148 9.15 -6.56 1.11
C PHE A 148 10.07 -6.67 -0.11
N GLY A 149 9.53 -7.03 -1.26
CA GLY A 149 10.19 -6.93 -2.56
C GLY A 149 9.52 -5.85 -3.41
N ILE A 150 10.22 -4.78 -3.71
CA ILE A 150 9.71 -3.69 -4.55
C ILE A 150 10.36 -3.81 -5.92
N GLY A 151 9.56 -4.05 -6.95
CA GLY A 151 10.02 -4.11 -8.34
C GLY A 151 10.59 -2.77 -8.80
N ILE A 152 9.74 -1.74 -8.85
CA ILE A 152 10.15 -0.36 -9.17
C ILE A 152 9.67 0.58 -8.08
N ILE A 153 10.56 1.39 -7.52
CA ILE A 153 10.20 2.55 -6.69
C ILE A 153 10.27 3.85 -7.49
N THR A 154 9.32 4.76 -7.28
CA THR A 154 9.30 6.09 -7.92
C THR A 154 8.66 7.15 -7.02
N GLY A 155 8.83 8.43 -7.38
CA GLY A 155 8.35 9.58 -6.62
C GLY A 155 9.42 10.24 -5.77
N THR A 156 8.99 11.19 -4.94
CA THR A 156 9.85 12.13 -4.20
C THR A 156 9.65 12.06 -2.69
N GLY A 157 8.64 11.35 -2.20
CA GLY A 157 8.48 11.16 -0.76
C GLY A 157 9.44 10.10 -0.21
N SER A 158 9.61 10.14 1.11
CA SER A 158 10.66 9.40 1.81
C SER A 158 10.28 7.95 2.07
N LEU A 159 11.29 7.09 2.12
CA LEU A 159 11.18 5.70 2.54
C LEU A 159 11.91 5.51 3.87
N THR A 160 11.23 4.92 4.85
CA THR A 160 11.82 4.48 6.12
C THR A 160 11.71 2.97 6.23
N LYS A 161 12.81 2.29 6.55
CA LYS A 161 12.84 0.87 6.88
C LYS A 161 13.04 0.68 8.39
N ASN A 162 12.00 0.15 9.02
CA ASN A 162 11.93 -0.29 10.41
C ASN A 162 11.79 -1.81 10.50
N GLY A 163 11.64 -2.35 11.71
CA GLY A 163 11.38 -3.77 11.92
C GLY A 163 12.58 -4.66 11.61
N LEU A 164 12.56 -5.90 12.10
CA LEU A 164 13.67 -6.85 11.94
C LEU A 164 13.70 -7.52 10.56
N GLY A 165 12.64 -7.37 9.77
CA GLY A 165 12.50 -7.97 8.44
C GLY A 165 13.42 -7.38 7.38
N ALA A 166 13.25 -7.80 6.13
CA ALA A 166 14.06 -7.38 5.00
C ALA A 166 13.23 -6.60 3.96
N ALA A 167 13.87 -5.68 3.25
CA ALA A 167 13.30 -5.02 2.08
C ALA A 167 14.30 -5.03 0.92
N LEU A 168 13.82 -5.28 -0.30
CA LEU A 168 14.56 -5.14 -1.55
C LEU A 168 13.91 -4.05 -2.40
N ILE A 169 14.73 -3.14 -2.94
CA ILE A 169 14.39 -2.25 -4.04
C ILE A 169 15.14 -2.77 -5.27
N ALA A 170 14.43 -3.36 -6.22
CA ALA A 170 15.04 -4.00 -7.40
C ALA A 170 15.30 -3.04 -8.57
N ALA A 171 14.57 -1.91 -8.62
CA ALA A 171 14.77 -0.85 -9.60
C ALA A 171 14.16 0.47 -9.10
N ALA A 172 14.59 1.58 -9.69
CA ALA A 172 14.07 2.91 -9.41
C ALA A 172 13.71 3.66 -10.70
N GLY A 173 12.52 4.27 -10.73
CA GLY A 173 12.05 5.14 -11.80
C GLY A 173 12.11 6.60 -11.36
N SER A 174 13.29 7.22 -11.49
CA SER A 174 13.54 8.61 -11.05
C SER A 174 13.20 8.89 -9.58
N TYR A 175 13.30 7.88 -8.72
CA TYR A 175 13.13 8.06 -7.28
C TYR A 175 14.24 8.95 -6.72
N ASN A 176 13.86 9.98 -5.97
CA ASN A 176 14.79 10.91 -5.33
C ASN A 176 14.36 11.28 -3.90
N GLY A 177 13.43 10.54 -3.31
CA GLY A 177 13.05 10.68 -1.91
C GLY A 177 14.15 10.22 -0.95
N ALA A 178 14.14 10.74 0.27
CA ALA A 178 15.10 10.33 1.30
C ALA A 178 14.86 8.88 1.74
N VAL A 179 15.93 8.14 2.01
CA VAL A 179 15.90 6.75 2.49
C VAL A 179 16.50 6.68 3.88
N THR A 180 15.77 6.15 4.85
CA THR A 180 16.24 5.93 6.22
C THR A 180 16.17 4.46 6.59
N LEU A 181 17.28 3.87 7.05
CA LEU A 181 17.33 2.54 7.63
C LEU A 181 17.51 2.64 9.15
N ASN A 182 16.47 2.28 9.88
CA ASN A 182 16.50 2.20 11.34
C ASN A 182 16.77 0.78 11.84
N ASN A 183 16.21 -0.25 11.20
CA ASN A 183 16.38 -1.64 11.62
C ASN A 183 16.15 -2.66 10.49
N GLY A 184 16.63 -3.89 10.70
CA GLY A 184 16.54 -5.00 9.75
C GLY A 184 17.45 -4.82 8.54
N ILE A 185 17.03 -5.35 7.39
CA ILE A 185 17.82 -5.33 6.16
C ILE A 185 17.11 -4.46 5.11
N LEU A 186 17.88 -3.61 4.43
CA LEU A 186 17.45 -2.93 3.21
C LEU A 186 18.50 -3.16 2.12
N VAL A 187 18.11 -3.87 1.06
CA VAL A 187 18.91 -4.07 -0.15
C VAL A 187 18.41 -3.10 -1.21
N VAL A 188 19.32 -2.35 -1.82
CA VAL A 188 19.02 -1.43 -2.93
C VAL A 188 19.83 -1.85 -4.14
N ASP A 189 19.18 -2.55 -5.06
CA ASP A 189 19.73 -2.96 -6.36
C ASP A 189 19.27 -1.98 -7.46
N ALA A 190 19.33 -0.68 -7.16
CA ALA A 190 18.78 0.38 -8.00
C ALA A 190 19.62 1.66 -7.93
N THR A 191 19.63 2.46 -9.00
CA THR A 191 20.29 3.77 -9.03
C THR A 191 19.35 4.86 -8.50
N ILE A 192 19.67 5.44 -7.35
CA ILE A 192 18.90 6.51 -6.68
C ILE A 192 19.79 7.73 -6.37
N PRO A 193 20.37 8.38 -7.41
CA PRO A 193 21.54 9.24 -7.26
C PRO A 193 21.28 10.54 -6.48
N ASN A 194 20.01 10.92 -6.31
CA ASN A 194 19.60 12.15 -5.63
C ASN A 194 18.93 11.88 -4.27
N SER A 195 18.85 10.62 -3.84
CA SER A 195 18.28 10.25 -2.55
C SER A 195 19.30 10.46 -1.43
N THR A 196 18.92 11.21 -0.39
CA THR A 196 19.70 11.22 0.85
C THR A 196 19.52 9.89 1.58
N VAL A 197 20.60 9.31 2.13
CA VAL A 197 20.56 8.02 2.84
C VAL A 197 21.03 8.20 4.28
N THR A 198 20.20 7.77 5.23
CA THR A 198 20.49 7.80 6.67
C THR A 198 20.43 6.39 7.26
N ILE A 199 21.42 6.03 8.08
CA ILE A 199 21.47 4.74 8.78
C ILE A 199 21.63 5.00 10.27
N ASN A 200 20.60 4.68 11.06
CA ASN A 200 20.57 4.99 12.50
C ASN A 200 21.08 3.84 13.39
N GLY A 201 21.35 2.65 12.81
CA GLY A 201 22.06 1.53 13.45
C GLY A 201 21.18 0.35 13.89
N GLY A 202 21.42 -0.82 13.28
CA GLY A 202 21.02 -2.15 13.79
C GLY A 202 22.23 -2.89 14.38
N SER A 203 22.01 -3.88 15.24
CA SER A 203 23.08 -4.74 15.79
C SER A 203 23.93 -5.32 14.66
N ILE A 204 25.22 -5.00 14.66
CA ILE A 204 26.17 -5.36 13.61
C ILE A 204 26.55 -6.85 13.79
N GLY A 205 25.76 -7.73 13.19
CA GLY A 205 25.98 -9.18 13.22
C GLY A 205 25.46 -9.82 11.93
N GLY A 206 26.20 -9.62 10.84
CA GLY A 206 25.87 -10.13 9.51
C GLY A 206 26.50 -9.25 8.44
N GLU A 207 27.19 -9.88 7.50
CA GLU A 207 27.95 -9.25 6.41
C GLU A 207 27.13 -8.18 5.67
N PHE A 208 27.66 -6.96 5.62
CA PHE A 208 27.07 -5.87 4.84
C PHE A 208 27.09 -6.22 3.35
N GLY A 209 25.96 -6.67 2.82
CA GLY A 209 25.70 -6.73 1.38
C GLY A 209 25.13 -5.42 0.86
N PHE A 210 25.84 -4.29 0.99
CA PHE A 210 25.61 -3.14 0.11
C PHE A 210 26.40 -3.40 -1.18
N SER A 211 25.91 -4.30 -2.04
CA SER A 211 26.32 -4.29 -3.46
C SER A 211 25.37 -3.35 -4.19
N GLY A 212 25.86 -2.25 -4.78
CA GLY A 212 25.02 -1.51 -5.75
C GLY A 212 25.14 0.01 -5.82
N PHE A 213 25.94 0.70 -4.99
CA PHE A 213 26.27 2.10 -5.28
C PHE A 213 27.36 2.19 -6.36
N GLY A 214 27.06 1.64 -7.54
CA GLY A 214 27.83 1.85 -8.76
C GLY A 214 27.50 3.24 -9.29
N GLY A 215 28.35 4.20 -8.97
CA GLY A 215 28.44 5.44 -9.72
C GLY A 215 29.03 5.17 -11.10
N THR A 216 28.45 5.82 -12.10
CA THR A 216 29.18 6.49 -13.17
C THR A 216 28.52 7.83 -13.41
#